data_AF-A0A6P6GGV6-F1
#
_entry.id   AF-A0A6P6GGV6-F1
#
_cell.length_a   1.000
_cell.length_b   1.000
_cell.length_c   1.000
_cell.angle_alpha   90.00
_cell.angle_beta   90.00
_cell.angle_gamma   90.00
#
_symmetry.space_group_name_H-M   'P 1'
#
loop_
_entity.id
_entity.type
_entity.pdbx_description
1 polymer ?
#
loop_
_entity_poly.entity_id
_entity_poly.type
_entity_poly.pdbx_seq_one_letter_code
_entity_poly.pdbx_strand_id
1 'polypeptide(L)'
;MVSKLPYLQAKQNMSSSSVSVLKELTLTIQSFHQCSSLISIKLSMTNFLLWRSQIFPLVRSLGILHHLIDDGKTEEKTDHNEEWISNDDLLITWLRGNMTEEVRNLIVGAKTARQMWTSLEEQMMPATKEREAQLKNMLILTKQGSTSLEDSVRRFKNICENLAAIGHPVSDIDKVFQLACGLGTTYQYFHLAMLTKPPYPTFSEFVLALQNHEQSLLLQKEEEKNYIDHAQAFFG
;
A
#
# COMPACT_ATOMS: atom_id res chain seq x y z
N MET A 1 -1.13 1.88 67.49
CA MET A 1 -2.18 1.26 66.67
C MET A 1 -2.67 2.30 65.67
N VAL A 2 -2.58 1.96 64.39
CA VAL A 2 -2.44 2.87 63.24
C VAL A 2 -3.76 3.58 62.90
N SER A 3 -3.65 4.88 62.68
CA SER A 3 -4.66 5.81 62.17
C SER A 3 -5.20 5.39 60.80
N LYS A 4 -6.53 5.25 60.68
CA LYS A 4 -7.24 4.96 59.42
C LYS A 4 -7.11 6.13 58.45
N LEU A 5 -6.56 5.85 57.27
CA LEU A 5 -6.41 6.77 56.14
C LEU A 5 -7.77 7.12 55.48
N PRO A 6 -7.99 8.36 55.02
CA PRO A 6 -9.25 8.86 54.45
C PRO A 6 -9.58 8.36 53.02
N TYR A 7 -8.88 7.35 52.50
CA TYR A 7 -8.99 6.92 51.11
C TYR A 7 -10.21 6.03 50.77
N LEU A 8 -10.94 5.53 51.77
CA LEU A 8 -12.03 4.56 51.56
C LEU A 8 -13.43 5.18 51.49
N GLN A 9 -13.60 6.48 51.72
CA GLN A 9 -14.87 7.19 51.46
C GLN A 9 -14.94 7.83 50.07
N ALA A 10 -13.82 7.89 49.33
CA ALA A 10 -13.78 8.41 47.97
C ALA A 10 -14.29 7.42 46.90
N LYS A 11 -14.40 6.12 47.22
CA LYS A 11 -14.84 5.08 46.27
C LYS A 11 -16.34 4.83 46.22
N GLN A 12 -17.13 5.44 47.11
CA GLN A 12 -18.60 5.36 47.07
C GLN A 12 -19.28 6.65 46.60
N ASN A 13 -18.52 7.74 46.38
CA ASN A 13 -19.04 9.02 45.88
C ASN A 13 -18.56 9.38 44.45
N MET A 14 -17.95 8.45 43.72
CA MET A 14 -17.51 8.64 42.31
C MET A 14 -18.42 7.91 41.29
N SER A 15 -19.60 7.45 41.71
CA SER A 15 -20.59 6.80 40.84
C SER A 15 -21.78 7.71 40.48
N SER A 16 -21.60 9.02 40.47
CA SER A 16 -22.66 9.97 40.08
C SER A 16 -22.10 11.29 39.54
N SER A 17 -21.22 11.20 38.54
CA SER A 17 -20.80 12.36 37.77
C SER A 17 -20.83 12.00 36.30
N SER A 18 -22.05 12.10 35.75
CA SER A 18 -22.37 12.48 34.38
C SER A 18 -21.28 12.16 33.36
N VAL A 19 -21.38 11.00 32.72
CA VAL A 19 -20.80 10.80 31.39
C VAL A 19 -21.51 11.82 30.49
N SER A 20 -20.89 12.99 30.29
CA SER A 20 -21.32 13.93 29.28
C SER A 20 -21.22 13.20 27.95
N VAL A 21 -22.38 12.79 27.40
CA VAL A 21 -22.51 12.35 26.02
C VAL A 21 -21.85 13.45 25.18
N LEU A 22 -20.69 13.15 24.59
CA LEU A 22 -20.05 14.06 23.65
C LEU A 22 -21.03 14.20 22.49
N LYS A 23 -21.73 15.33 22.44
CA LYS A 23 -22.65 15.66 21.36
C LYS A 23 -21.87 15.60 20.06
N GLU A 24 -22.33 14.79 19.12
CA GLU A 24 -21.60 14.55 17.89
C GLU A 24 -21.59 15.85 17.09
N LEU A 25 -20.42 16.28 16.61
CA LEU A 25 -20.34 17.48 15.78
C LEU A 25 -21.09 17.19 14.48
N THR A 26 -22.18 17.93 14.23
CA THR A 26 -22.87 17.86 12.94
C THR A 26 -21.95 18.44 11.87
N LEU A 27 -21.46 17.58 10.98
CA LEU A 27 -20.64 17.99 9.86
C LEU A 27 -21.51 18.69 8.80
N THR A 28 -20.91 19.58 8.03
CA THR A 28 -21.60 20.30 6.97
C THR A 28 -21.19 19.76 5.61
N ILE A 29 -22.03 20.01 4.59
CA ILE A 29 -21.68 19.77 3.18
C ILE A 29 -20.35 20.46 2.83
N GLN A 30 -20.08 21.64 3.41
CA GLN A 30 -18.84 22.39 3.19
C GLN A 30 -17.61 21.64 3.72
N SER A 31 -17.71 20.98 4.86
CA SER A 31 -16.62 20.17 5.45
C SER A 31 -16.19 19.06 4.49
N PHE A 32 -17.17 18.37 3.87
CA PHE A 32 -16.91 17.33 2.88
C PHE A 32 -16.45 17.89 1.54
N HIS A 33 -16.95 19.04 1.11
CA HIS A 33 -16.48 19.70 -0.12
C HIS A 33 -14.98 20.02 -0.05
N GLN A 34 -14.51 20.52 1.10
CA GLN A 34 -13.09 20.74 1.34
C GLN A 34 -12.29 19.43 1.28
N CYS A 35 -12.80 18.35 1.88
CA CYS A 35 -12.14 17.04 1.83
C CYS A 35 -12.11 16.44 0.42
N SER A 36 -13.14 16.67 -0.40
CA SER A 36 -13.17 16.21 -1.79
C SER A 36 -12.02 16.78 -2.63
N SER A 37 -11.58 18.01 -2.34
CA SER A 37 -10.44 18.62 -3.03
C SER A 37 -9.10 17.95 -2.73
N LEU A 38 -9.01 17.20 -1.62
CA LEU A 38 -7.81 16.49 -1.19
C LEU A 38 -7.71 15.08 -1.79
N ILE A 39 -8.78 14.60 -2.43
CA ILE A 39 -8.82 13.29 -3.07
C ILE A 39 -8.42 13.45 -4.53
N SER A 40 -7.32 12.82 -4.92
CA SER A 40 -6.81 12.86 -6.29
C SER A 40 -7.31 11.71 -7.16
N ILE A 41 -7.90 10.67 -6.55
CA ILE A 41 -8.31 9.45 -7.23
C ILE A 41 -9.74 9.05 -6.90
N LYS A 42 -10.50 8.65 -7.92
CA LYS A 42 -11.77 7.96 -7.72
C LYS A 42 -11.54 6.47 -7.55
N LEU A 43 -12.30 5.84 -6.67
CA LEU A 43 -12.27 4.40 -6.47
C LEU A 43 -12.71 3.66 -7.74
N SER A 44 -11.88 2.74 -8.19
CA SER A 44 -12.11 1.79 -9.29
C SER A 44 -11.81 0.36 -8.82
N MET A 45 -12.12 -0.64 -9.63
CA MET A 45 -11.91 -2.07 -9.30
C MET A 45 -10.44 -2.44 -9.00
N THR A 46 -9.48 -1.58 -9.36
CA THR A 46 -8.05 -1.91 -9.32
C THR A 46 -7.24 -1.08 -8.32
N ASN A 47 -7.84 -0.06 -7.69
CA ASN A 47 -7.10 0.90 -6.86
C ASN A 47 -7.59 1.02 -5.42
N PHE A 48 -8.31 0.00 -4.91
CA PHE A 48 -8.95 0.03 -3.58
C PHE A 48 -8.01 0.48 -2.46
N LEU A 49 -6.81 -0.09 -2.35
CA LEU A 49 -5.87 0.24 -1.27
C LEU A 49 -5.31 1.66 -1.37
N LEU A 50 -5.07 2.15 -2.58
CA LEU A 50 -4.62 3.52 -2.80
C LEU A 50 -5.74 4.53 -2.49
N TRP A 51 -6.97 4.23 -2.89
CA TRP A 51 -8.13 5.06 -2.53
C TRP A 51 -8.37 5.05 -1.03
N ARG A 52 -8.33 3.88 -0.39
CA ARG A 52 -8.48 3.72 1.06
C ARG A 52 -7.45 4.56 1.82
N SER A 53 -6.20 4.62 1.35
CA SER A 53 -5.14 5.37 2.02
C SER A 53 -5.37 6.89 1.98
N GLN A 54 -6.16 7.42 1.04
CA GLN A 54 -6.59 8.82 1.01
C GLN A 54 -7.84 9.07 1.86
N ILE A 55 -8.84 8.18 1.78
CA ILE A 55 -10.12 8.35 2.50
C ILE A 55 -9.95 8.20 4.01
N PHE A 56 -9.27 7.14 4.45
CA PHE A 56 -9.25 6.76 5.86
C PHE A 56 -8.69 7.86 6.79
N PRO A 57 -7.58 8.55 6.45
CA PRO A 57 -7.08 9.66 7.25
C PRO A 57 -8.01 10.87 7.28
N LEU A 58 -8.69 11.17 6.16
CA LEU A 58 -9.64 12.29 6.07
C LEU A 58 -10.84 12.05 6.98
N VAL A 59 -11.46 10.87 6.88
CA VAL A 59 -12.60 10.50 7.75
C VAL A 59 -12.18 10.49 9.22
N ARG A 60 -10.97 10.02 9.53
CA ARG A 60 -10.41 10.10 10.89
C ARG A 60 -10.25 11.55 11.36
N SER A 61 -9.76 12.45 10.51
CA SER A 61 -9.57 13.86 10.85
C SER A 61 -10.89 14.59 11.10
N LEU A 62 -11.98 14.12 10.50
CA LEU A 62 -13.34 14.62 10.72
C LEU A 62 -14.00 14.05 11.99
N GLY A 63 -13.34 13.12 12.70
CA GLY A 63 -13.86 12.52 13.93
C GLY A 63 -14.99 11.50 13.75
N ILE A 64 -15.27 11.08 12.50
CA ILE A 64 -16.38 10.18 12.13
C ILE A 64 -15.90 8.79 11.70
N LEU A 65 -14.70 8.37 12.14
CA LEU A 65 -14.14 7.08 11.75
C LEU A 65 -15.00 5.90 12.21
N HIS A 66 -15.69 6.04 13.35
CA HIS A 66 -16.59 5.03 13.91
C HIS A 66 -17.71 4.64 12.94
N HIS A 67 -18.19 5.54 12.07
CA HIS A 67 -19.16 5.22 11.02
C HIS A 67 -18.67 4.17 10.03
N LEU A 68 -17.35 4.03 9.84
CA LEU A 68 -16.77 3.04 8.92
C LEU A 68 -16.39 1.74 9.62
N ILE A 69 -16.01 1.77 10.90
CA ILE A 69 -15.36 0.65 11.59
C ILE A 69 -16.20 -0.04 12.65
N ASP A 70 -17.15 0.66 13.27
CA ASP A 70 -17.95 0.08 14.35
C ASP A 70 -19.03 -0.84 13.75
N ASP A 71 -19.15 -2.04 14.31
CA ASP A 71 -20.20 -3.01 13.98
C ASP A 71 -21.59 -2.57 14.48
N GLY A 72 -21.69 -1.43 15.16
CA GLY A 72 -22.91 -1.00 15.85
C GLY A 72 -23.21 -1.86 17.08
N LYS A 73 -22.23 -2.65 17.54
CA LYS A 73 -22.36 -3.50 18.74
C LYS A 73 -22.11 -2.73 20.03
N THR A 74 -21.63 -1.50 19.94
CA THR A 74 -21.21 -0.74 21.12
C THR A 74 -22.39 -0.18 21.91
N GLU A 75 -23.58 0.01 21.35
CA GLU A 75 -24.77 0.33 22.14
C GLU A 75 -26.04 -0.21 21.50
N GLU A 76 -26.78 -1.04 22.25
CA GLU A 76 -28.22 -1.18 22.12
C GLU A 76 -28.87 0.21 22.36
N LYS A 77 -28.81 1.09 21.36
CA LYS A 77 -29.62 2.29 21.27
C LYS A 77 -30.13 2.40 19.86
N THR A 78 -31.31 1.82 19.67
CA THR A 78 -32.28 2.14 18.62
C THR A 78 -32.77 3.60 18.73
N ASP A 79 -31.83 4.55 18.66
CA ASP A 79 -32.06 5.95 18.31
C ASP A 79 -30.71 6.58 17.97
N HIS A 80 -30.20 6.32 16.75
CA HIS A 80 -29.16 7.17 16.20
C HIS A 80 -29.72 8.58 16.21
N ASN A 81 -29.12 9.50 16.97
CA ASN A 81 -29.61 10.86 17.01
C ASN A 81 -29.57 11.46 15.58
N GLU A 82 -30.32 12.54 15.36
CA GLU A 82 -30.38 13.19 14.04
C GLU A 82 -28.99 13.59 13.51
N GLU A 83 -28.04 13.86 14.40
CA GLU A 83 -26.66 14.23 14.06
C GLU A 83 -25.87 13.05 13.47
N TRP A 84 -25.99 11.86 14.06
CA TRP A 84 -25.37 10.64 13.58
C TRP A 84 -25.91 10.28 12.20
N ILE A 85 -27.24 10.29 12.03
CA ILE A 85 -27.88 9.98 10.75
C ILE A 85 -27.42 10.97 9.67
N SER A 86 -27.42 12.26 10.01
CA SER A 86 -26.93 13.30 9.09
C SER A 86 -25.46 13.10 8.71
N ASN A 87 -24.60 12.75 9.66
CA ASN A 87 -23.18 12.52 9.39
C ASN A 87 -22.96 11.26 8.53
N ASP A 88 -23.72 10.19 8.80
CA ASP A 88 -23.66 8.95 8.01
C ASP A 88 -24.13 9.18 6.57
N ASP A 89 -25.26 9.87 6.38
CA ASP A 89 -25.79 10.20 5.06
C ASP A 89 -24.84 11.09 4.24
N LEU A 90 -24.20 12.08 4.89
CA LEU A 90 -23.19 12.92 4.26
C LEU A 90 -21.95 12.11 3.87
N LEU A 91 -21.49 11.22 4.76
CA LEU A 91 -20.35 10.34 4.49
C LEU A 91 -20.66 9.40 3.31
N ILE A 92 -21.83 8.78 3.28
CA ILE A 92 -22.32 7.95 2.18
C ILE A 92 -22.31 8.74 0.86
N THR A 93 -22.91 9.93 0.88
CA THR A 93 -23.01 10.79 -0.31
C THR A 93 -21.64 11.16 -0.84
N TRP A 94 -20.75 11.57 0.06
CA TRP A 94 -19.37 11.91 -0.28
C TRP A 94 -18.59 10.71 -0.82
N LEU A 95 -18.67 9.55 -0.17
CA LEU A 95 -18.02 8.32 -0.63
C LEU A 95 -18.50 7.95 -2.03
N ARG A 96 -19.81 7.96 -2.29
CA ARG A 96 -20.38 7.70 -3.63
C ARG A 96 -19.85 8.68 -4.68
N GLY A 97 -19.67 9.96 -4.33
CA GLY A 97 -19.08 10.97 -5.22
C GLY A 97 -17.63 10.68 -5.62
N ASN A 98 -16.91 9.90 -4.81
CA ASN A 98 -15.51 9.54 -4.99
C ASN A 98 -15.30 8.15 -5.61
N MET A 99 -16.33 7.59 -6.25
CA MET A 99 -16.29 6.26 -6.88
C MET A 99 -16.62 6.33 -8.37
N THR A 100 -16.10 5.40 -9.16
CA THR A 100 -16.57 5.19 -10.54
C THR A 100 -17.99 4.61 -10.53
N GLU A 101 -18.68 4.68 -11.68
CA GLU A 101 -20.01 4.10 -11.83
C GLU A 101 -20.02 2.59 -11.57
N GLU A 102 -19.02 1.88 -12.09
CA GLU A 102 -18.85 0.44 -11.89
C GLU A 102 -18.84 0.05 -10.40
N VAL A 103 -18.08 0.80 -9.58
CA VAL A 103 -18.00 0.53 -8.14
C VAL A 103 -19.29 0.90 -7.42
N ARG A 104 -19.96 2.00 -7.81
CA ARG A 104 -21.25 2.38 -7.21
C ARG A 104 -22.32 1.30 -7.42
N ASN A 105 -22.29 0.62 -8.56
CA ASN A 105 -23.22 -0.46 -8.88
C ASN A 105 -23.05 -1.68 -7.95
N LEU A 106 -21.87 -1.89 -7.37
CA LEU A 106 -21.60 -2.96 -6.40
C LEU A 106 -22.20 -2.72 -5.01
N ILE A 107 -22.54 -1.48 -4.68
CA ILE A 107 -22.93 -1.04 -3.32
C ILE A 107 -24.29 -0.34 -3.29
N VAL A 108 -25.17 -0.63 -4.25
CA VAL A 108 -26.50 0.00 -4.36
C VAL A 108 -27.37 -0.29 -3.13
N GLY A 109 -27.25 -1.49 -2.53
CA GLY A 109 -28.04 -1.90 -1.37
C GLY A 109 -27.55 -1.40 0.00
N ALA A 110 -26.39 -0.74 0.07
CA ALA A 110 -25.82 -0.27 1.33
C ALA A 110 -26.59 0.95 1.87
N LYS A 111 -27.12 0.82 3.09
CA LYS A 111 -27.92 1.85 3.77
C LYS A 111 -27.12 2.69 4.76
N THR A 112 -25.99 2.18 5.24
CA THR A 112 -25.09 2.90 6.15
C THR A 112 -23.68 2.99 5.58
N ALA A 113 -22.89 3.95 6.04
CA ALA A 113 -21.48 4.04 5.65
C ALA A 113 -20.71 2.76 6.02
N ARG A 114 -21.03 2.14 7.17
CA ARG A 114 -20.49 0.85 7.61
C ARG A 114 -20.77 -0.27 6.62
N GLN A 115 -22.03 -0.41 6.20
CA GLN A 115 -22.42 -1.43 5.22
C GLN A 115 -21.70 -1.22 3.90
N MET A 116 -21.64 0.03 3.42
CA MET A 116 -20.92 0.38 2.21
C MET A 116 -19.45 -0.01 2.30
N TRP A 117 -18.79 0.40 3.38
CA TRP A 117 -17.37 0.14 3.60
C TRP A 117 -17.05 -1.36 3.66
N THR A 118 -17.87 -2.11 4.39
CA THR A 118 -17.73 -3.57 4.51
C THR A 118 -17.92 -4.26 3.17
N SER A 119 -18.95 -3.88 2.39
CA SER A 119 -19.17 -4.43 1.05
C SER A 119 -18.02 -4.14 0.09
N LEU A 120 -17.40 -2.95 0.16
CA LEU A 120 -16.20 -2.66 -0.64
C LEU A 120 -15.02 -3.54 -0.23
N GLU A 121 -14.78 -3.70 1.07
CA GLU A 121 -13.72 -4.57 1.57
C GLU A 121 -13.92 -6.02 1.10
N GLU A 122 -15.13 -6.56 1.26
CA GLU A 122 -15.46 -7.94 0.87
C GLU A 122 -15.30 -8.19 -0.63
N GLN A 123 -15.72 -7.25 -1.47
CA GLN A 123 -15.72 -7.43 -2.93
C GLN A 123 -14.35 -7.14 -3.56
N MET A 124 -13.55 -6.24 -2.99
CA MET A 124 -12.34 -5.72 -3.64
C MET A 124 -11.02 -6.20 -2.99
N MET A 125 -11.05 -6.58 -1.71
CA MET A 125 -9.86 -7.12 -1.05
C MET A 125 -9.38 -8.45 -1.64
N PRO A 126 -10.25 -9.41 -2.04
CA PRO A 126 -9.79 -10.66 -2.64
C PRO A 126 -8.97 -10.43 -3.92
N ALA A 127 -9.50 -9.61 -4.85
CA ALA A 127 -8.80 -9.26 -6.09
C ALA A 127 -7.47 -8.53 -5.81
N THR A 128 -7.44 -7.68 -4.78
CA THR A 128 -6.20 -6.99 -4.40
C THR A 128 -5.14 -7.96 -3.86
N LYS A 129 -5.53 -8.91 -3.00
CA LYS A 129 -4.64 -9.95 -2.47
C LYS A 129 -4.16 -10.90 -3.57
N GLU A 130 -5.03 -11.25 -4.50
CA GLU A 130 -4.64 -12.07 -5.65
C GLU A 130 -3.62 -11.32 -6.52
N ARG A 131 -3.86 -10.04 -6.80
CA ARG A 131 -2.92 -9.18 -7.53
C ARG A 131 -1.58 -9.06 -6.79
N GLU A 132 -1.59 -8.91 -5.47
CA GLU A 132 -0.38 -8.92 -4.65
C GLU A 132 0.40 -10.24 -4.83
N ALA A 133 -0.28 -11.38 -4.72
CA ALA A 133 0.34 -12.70 -4.90
C ALA A 133 0.89 -12.88 -6.32
N GLN A 134 0.14 -12.47 -7.35
CA GLN A 134 0.59 -12.50 -8.74
C GLN A 134 1.84 -11.63 -8.95
N LEU A 135 1.87 -10.41 -8.43
CA LEU A 135 3.02 -9.51 -8.52
C LEU A 135 4.24 -10.09 -7.80
N LYS A 136 4.07 -10.66 -6.60
CA LYS A 136 5.17 -11.34 -5.87
C LYS A 136 5.69 -12.55 -6.64
N ASN A 137 4.81 -13.34 -7.26
CA ASN A 137 5.23 -14.46 -8.09
C ASN A 137 6.00 -13.99 -9.33
N MET A 138 5.54 -12.94 -10.00
CA MET A 138 6.25 -12.32 -11.12
C MET A 138 7.64 -11.80 -10.70
N LEU A 139 7.75 -11.25 -9.48
CA LEU A 139 9.01 -10.76 -8.93
C LEU A 139 10.05 -11.89 -8.81
N ILE A 140 9.62 -13.08 -8.37
CA ILE A 140 10.46 -14.28 -8.30
C ILE A 140 10.79 -14.83 -9.71
N LEU A 141 9.81 -14.80 -10.63
CA LEU A 141 9.92 -15.39 -11.97
C LEU A 141 10.56 -14.48 -13.03
N THR A 142 10.83 -13.20 -12.72
CA THR A 142 11.44 -12.22 -13.66
C THR A 142 12.78 -12.73 -14.26
N LYS A 143 13.41 -13.72 -13.60
CA LYS A 143 14.64 -14.42 -13.97
C LYS A 143 14.65 -15.11 -15.35
N GLN A 144 13.51 -15.47 -15.93
CA GLN A 144 13.48 -16.55 -16.93
C GLN A 144 13.25 -16.14 -18.39
N GLY A 145 13.04 -14.85 -18.71
CA GLY A 145 12.49 -14.49 -20.04
C GLY A 145 12.83 -13.10 -20.57
N SER A 146 13.94 -12.50 -20.16
CA SER A 146 14.42 -11.23 -20.71
C SER A 146 15.62 -11.45 -21.62
N THR A 147 15.55 -10.89 -22.82
CA THR A 147 16.64 -10.89 -23.82
C THR A 147 17.74 -9.89 -23.48
N SER A 148 17.49 -8.90 -22.61
CA SER A 148 18.47 -7.90 -22.16
C SER A 148 18.39 -7.64 -20.65
N LEU A 149 19.52 -7.23 -20.05
CA LEU A 149 19.56 -6.82 -18.64
C LEU A 149 18.69 -5.61 -18.38
N GLU A 150 18.71 -4.63 -19.29
CA GLU A 150 17.91 -3.42 -19.19
C GLU A 150 16.40 -3.74 -19.12
N ASP A 151 15.90 -4.64 -19.97
CA ASP A 151 14.51 -5.08 -19.92
C ASP A 151 14.18 -5.80 -18.60
N SER A 152 15.14 -6.56 -18.06
CA SER A 152 15.00 -7.25 -16.76
C SER A 152 14.82 -6.25 -15.63
N VAL A 153 15.71 -5.26 -15.55
CA VAL A 153 15.69 -4.20 -14.53
C VAL A 153 14.42 -3.35 -14.66
N ARG A 154 14.03 -3.00 -15.90
CA ARG A 154 12.80 -2.23 -16.16
C ARG A 154 11.55 -2.98 -15.69
N ARG A 155 11.43 -4.27 -16.03
CA ARG A 155 10.30 -5.13 -15.58
C ARG A 155 10.28 -5.25 -14.07
N PHE A 156 11.44 -5.52 -13.45
CA PHE A 156 11.57 -5.63 -11.99
C PHE A 156 11.11 -4.34 -11.28
N LYS A 157 11.57 -3.18 -11.77
CA LYS A 157 11.17 -1.87 -11.23
C LYS A 157 9.66 -1.64 -11.32
N ASN A 158 9.07 -1.95 -12.48
CA ASN A 158 7.62 -1.82 -12.69
C ASN A 158 6.83 -2.72 -11.72
N ILE A 159 7.27 -3.94 -11.46
CA ILE A 159 6.62 -4.83 -10.47
C ILE A 159 6.71 -4.22 -9.06
N CYS A 160 7.88 -3.71 -8.66
CA CYS A 160 8.05 -3.05 -7.37
C CYS A 160 7.17 -1.80 -7.22
N GLU A 161 7.03 -1.01 -8.29
CA GLU A 161 6.15 0.16 -8.34
C GLU A 161 4.67 -0.24 -8.20
N ASN A 162 4.24 -1.31 -8.88
CA ASN A 162 2.88 -1.84 -8.73
C ASN A 162 2.61 -2.36 -7.31
N LEU A 163 3.57 -3.06 -6.71
CA LEU A 163 3.48 -3.53 -5.32
C LEU A 163 3.38 -2.34 -4.36
N ALA A 164 4.17 -1.29 -4.56
CA ALA A 164 4.07 -0.05 -3.78
C ALA A 164 2.70 0.63 -3.96
N ALA A 165 2.17 0.66 -5.19
CA ALA A 165 0.88 1.28 -5.49
C ALA A 165 -0.30 0.58 -4.79
N ILE A 166 -0.20 -0.72 -4.53
CA ILE A 166 -1.18 -1.47 -3.73
C ILE A 166 -0.82 -1.52 -2.24
N GLY A 167 0.09 -0.67 -1.75
CA GLY A 167 0.40 -0.57 -0.31
C GLY A 167 1.35 -1.65 0.22
N HIS A 168 2.01 -2.40 -0.66
CA HIS A 168 3.00 -3.42 -0.31
C HIS A 168 4.39 -3.08 -0.86
N PRO A 169 5.00 -1.93 -0.50
CA PRO A 169 6.30 -1.54 -1.04
C PRO A 169 7.40 -2.54 -0.65
N VAL A 170 8.28 -2.84 -1.61
CA VAL A 170 9.47 -3.67 -1.38
C VAL A 170 10.57 -2.80 -0.79
N SER A 171 11.25 -3.27 0.27
CA SER A 171 12.36 -2.54 0.87
C SER A 171 13.53 -2.41 -0.11
N ASP A 172 14.37 -1.39 0.05
CA ASP A 172 15.45 -1.15 -0.90
C ASP A 172 16.49 -2.28 -0.92
N ILE A 173 16.79 -2.83 0.26
CA ILE A 173 17.65 -4.00 0.43
C ILE A 173 17.01 -5.23 -0.22
N ASP A 174 15.71 -5.48 0.01
CA ASP A 174 15.01 -6.62 -0.61
C ASP A 174 15.01 -6.50 -2.14
N LYS A 175 14.87 -5.29 -2.69
CA LYS A 175 14.97 -5.07 -4.14
C LYS A 175 16.33 -5.50 -4.67
N VAL A 176 17.40 -5.13 -3.98
CA VAL A 176 18.78 -5.50 -4.35
C VAL A 176 18.96 -7.02 -4.35
N PHE A 177 18.61 -7.69 -3.26
CA PHE A 177 18.77 -9.14 -3.15
C PHE A 177 17.88 -9.89 -4.15
N GLN A 178 16.62 -9.49 -4.32
CA GLN A 178 15.71 -10.16 -5.25
C GLN A 178 16.13 -9.96 -6.71
N LEU A 179 16.55 -8.75 -7.08
CA LEU A 179 17.11 -8.52 -8.40
C LEU A 179 18.36 -9.38 -8.60
N ALA A 180 19.29 -9.40 -7.65
CA ALA A 180 20.52 -10.19 -7.71
C ALA A 180 20.25 -11.71 -7.85
N CYS A 181 19.24 -12.26 -7.16
CA CYS A 181 18.83 -13.66 -7.32
C CYS A 181 18.22 -13.95 -8.71
N GLY A 182 17.60 -12.93 -9.31
CA GLY A 182 17.04 -12.95 -10.66
C GLY A 182 18.09 -12.81 -11.76
N LEU A 183 19.27 -12.25 -11.46
CA LEU A 183 20.40 -12.26 -12.38
C LEU A 183 20.95 -13.69 -12.46
N GLY A 184 20.96 -14.27 -13.65
CA GLY A 184 21.48 -15.62 -13.88
C GLY A 184 22.97 -15.76 -13.53
N THR A 185 23.55 -16.92 -13.82
CA THR A 185 24.96 -17.23 -13.52
C THR A 185 25.95 -16.26 -14.16
N THR A 186 25.58 -15.60 -15.26
CA THR A 186 26.37 -14.55 -15.93
C THR A 186 26.87 -13.47 -14.97
N TYR A 187 26.09 -13.10 -13.96
CA TYR A 187 26.40 -12.01 -13.03
C TYR A 187 26.76 -12.52 -11.62
N GLN A 188 27.06 -13.80 -11.47
CA GLN A 188 27.30 -14.44 -10.17
C GLN A 188 28.45 -13.78 -9.40
N TYR A 189 29.57 -13.48 -10.07
CA TYR A 189 30.73 -12.83 -9.44
C TYR A 189 30.45 -11.38 -9.04
N PHE A 190 29.68 -10.66 -9.86
CA PHE A 190 29.26 -9.29 -9.56
C PHE A 190 28.40 -9.25 -8.29
N HIS A 191 27.36 -10.10 -8.22
CA HIS A 191 26.52 -10.18 -7.02
C HIS A 191 27.39 -10.52 -5.80
N LEU A 192 28.26 -11.52 -5.89
CA LEU A 192 29.09 -11.94 -4.77
C LEU A 192 29.94 -10.76 -4.27
N ALA A 193 30.61 -10.04 -5.17
CA ALA A 193 31.42 -8.88 -4.79
C ALA A 193 30.61 -7.78 -4.08
N MET A 194 29.38 -7.51 -4.54
CA MET A 194 28.54 -6.43 -4.02
C MET A 194 27.76 -6.79 -2.75
N LEU A 195 27.45 -8.07 -2.53
CA LEU A 195 26.50 -8.51 -1.49
C LEU A 195 27.11 -9.41 -0.40
N THR A 196 28.41 -9.70 -0.43
CA THR A 196 29.05 -10.56 0.58
C THR A 196 29.12 -9.89 1.96
N LYS A 197 29.37 -8.59 2.03
CA LYS A 197 29.52 -7.86 3.31
C LYS A 197 28.83 -6.50 3.27
N PRO A 198 28.24 -6.05 4.39
CA PRO A 198 27.78 -4.67 4.53
C PRO A 198 28.92 -3.65 4.37
N PRO A 199 28.61 -2.39 4.02
CA PRO A 199 27.28 -1.85 3.77
C PRO A 199 26.70 -2.30 2.43
N TYR A 200 25.40 -2.64 2.42
CA TYR A 200 24.71 -2.99 1.19
C TYR A 200 24.37 -1.72 0.39
N PRO A 201 24.52 -1.76 -0.94
CA PRO A 201 24.15 -0.63 -1.78
C PRO A 201 22.63 -0.41 -1.75
N THR A 202 22.22 0.81 -2.04
CA THR A 202 20.83 1.09 -2.41
C THR A 202 20.48 0.42 -3.74
N PHE A 203 19.20 0.25 -4.03
CA PHE A 203 18.74 -0.29 -5.31
C PHE A 203 19.27 0.54 -6.50
N SER A 204 19.32 1.86 -6.35
CA SER A 204 19.84 2.76 -7.39
C SER A 204 21.33 2.54 -7.62
N GLU A 205 22.13 2.45 -6.55
CA GLU A 205 23.58 2.21 -6.65
C GLU A 205 23.86 0.82 -7.23
N PHE A 206 23.10 -0.20 -6.82
CA PHE A 206 23.22 -1.55 -7.35
C PHE A 206 22.92 -1.62 -8.85
N VAL A 207 21.82 -1.01 -9.30
CA VAL A 207 21.46 -0.95 -10.73
C VAL A 207 22.53 -0.23 -11.54
N LEU A 208 23.05 0.89 -11.04
CA LEU A 208 24.10 1.65 -11.72
C LEU A 208 25.41 0.83 -11.83
N ALA A 209 25.83 0.19 -10.75
CA ALA A 209 27.01 -0.68 -10.76
C ALA A 209 26.83 -1.87 -11.71
N LEU A 210 25.63 -2.44 -11.75
CA LEU A 210 25.27 -3.56 -12.61
C LEU A 210 25.32 -3.18 -14.09
N GLN A 211 24.79 -2.00 -14.46
CA GLN A 211 24.86 -1.47 -15.82
C GLN A 211 26.31 -1.20 -16.25
N ASN A 212 27.12 -0.61 -15.37
CA ASN A 212 28.55 -0.39 -15.66
C ASN A 212 29.31 -1.70 -15.87
N HIS A 213 28.97 -2.73 -15.09
CA HIS A 213 29.57 -4.06 -15.24
C HIS A 213 29.15 -4.72 -16.56
N GLU A 214 27.88 -4.61 -16.97
CA GLU A 214 27.40 -5.10 -18.26
C GLU A 214 28.16 -4.45 -19.43
N GLN A 215 28.35 -3.12 -19.41
CA GLN A 215 29.14 -2.41 -20.43
C GLN A 215 30.58 -2.94 -20.51
N SER A 216 31.21 -3.19 -19.36
CA SER A 216 32.57 -3.75 -19.32
C SER A 216 32.62 -5.18 -19.90
N LEU A 217 31.62 -6.01 -19.61
CA LEU A 217 31.52 -7.36 -20.17
C LEU A 217 31.30 -7.35 -21.69
N LEU A 218 30.55 -6.38 -22.22
CA LEU A 218 30.34 -6.24 -23.66
C LEU A 218 31.64 -5.85 -24.38
N LEU A 219 32.39 -4.89 -23.83
CA LEU A 219 33.69 -4.49 -24.38
C LEU A 219 34.69 -5.65 -24.40
N GLN A 220 34.77 -6.42 -23.31
CA GLN A 220 35.64 -7.61 -23.24
C GLN A 220 35.30 -8.66 -24.32
N LYS A 221 34.00 -8.90 -24.56
CA LYS A 221 33.54 -9.81 -25.61
C LYS A 221 33.86 -9.31 -27.02
N GLU A 222 33.79 -8.00 -27.26
CA GLU A 222 34.19 -7.40 -28.53
C GLU A 222 35.70 -7.54 -28.78
N GLU A 223 36.52 -7.30 -27.76
CA GLU A 223 37.98 -7.48 -27.83
C GLU A 223 38.37 -8.94 -28.11
N GLU A 224 37.75 -9.90 -27.40
CA GLU A 224 37.97 -11.34 -27.64
C GLU A 224 37.56 -11.75 -29.06
N LYS A 225 36.42 -11.25 -29.54
CA LYS A 225 35.96 -11.53 -30.90
C LYS A 225 36.93 -10.98 -31.95
N ASN A 226 37.38 -9.73 -31.79
CA ASN A 226 38.34 -9.12 -32.69
C ASN A 226 39.66 -9.89 -32.72
N TYR A 227 40.13 -10.37 -31.56
CA TYR A 227 41.33 -11.20 -31.47
C TYR A 227 41.17 -12.53 -32.23
N ILE A 228 40.03 -13.21 -32.07
CA ILE A 228 39.73 -14.48 -32.76
C ILE A 228 39.66 -14.26 -34.27
N ASP A 229 38.96 -13.22 -34.72
CA ASP A 229 38.82 -12.88 -36.14
C ASP A 229 40.19 -12.56 -36.77
N HIS A 230 41.05 -11.81 -36.06
CA HIS A 230 42.43 -11.54 -36.49
C HIS A 230 43.29 -12.80 -36.54
N ALA A 231 43.18 -13.70 -35.57
CA ALA A 231 43.91 -14.97 -35.57
C ALA A 231 43.47 -15.86 -36.75
N GLN A 232 42.16 -15.97 -37.00
CA GLN A 232 41.64 -16.76 -38.12
C GLN A 232 42.05 -16.21 -39.48
N ALA A 233 42.09 -14.89 -39.65
CA ALA A 233 42.58 -14.24 -40.87
C ALA A 233 44.09 -14.46 -41.13
N PHE A 234 44.87 -14.82 -40.11
CA PHE A 234 46.31 -15.06 -40.23
C PHE A 234 46.65 -16.54 -40.51
N PHE A 235 45.74 -17.46 -40.21
CA PHE A 235 45.95 -18.92 -40.33
C PHE A 235 45.06 -19.60 -41.41
N GLY A 236 44.16 -18.87 -42.07
CA GLY A 236 43.33 -19.35 -43.18
C GLY A 236 43.83 -18.88 -44.54
#